data_AF-A0A0N1CDM6-F1
#
_entry.id   AF-A0A0N1CDM6-F1
#
_cell.length_a   1.000
_cell.length_b   1.000
_cell.length_c   1.000
_cell.angle_alpha   90.00
_cell.angle_beta   90.00
_cell.angle_gamma   90.00
#
_symmetry.space_group_name_H-M   'P 1'
#
loop_
_entity.id
_entity.type
_entity.pdbx_description
1 polymer ?
#
loop_
_entity_poly.entity_id
_entity_poly.type
_entity_poly.pdbx_seq_one_letter_code
_entity_poly.pdbx_strand_id
1 'polypeptide(L)'
;MKQVVKRTPIEVAQAAWGEELPGWVEALALEAGRTSGVAAGARIGYSGALVSSVLAKKYKGRLDLVAERVSGALMGATVDCPVLGEIARDRCLDEQKCGFSTSSSVRTRLYRACRGGCEHSRIGSKP
;
A
#
# COMPACT_ATOMS: atom_id res chain seq x y z
N MET A 1 9.60 -9.27 39.71
CA MET A 1 8.69 -9.30 38.54
C MET A 1 9.41 -8.65 37.36
N LYS A 2 9.65 -9.37 36.26
CA LYS A 2 10.28 -8.77 35.07
C LYS A 2 9.18 -8.08 34.25
N GLN A 3 9.23 -6.75 34.18
CA GLN A 3 8.35 -5.98 33.32
C GLN A 3 8.74 -6.26 31.87
N VAL A 4 7.84 -6.89 31.11
CA VAL A 4 8.04 -7.07 29.66
C VAL A 4 7.66 -5.76 29.00
N VAL A 5 8.66 -4.93 28.67
CA VAL A 5 8.42 -3.72 27.89
C VAL A 5 8.00 -4.14 26.48
N LYS A 6 6.75 -3.82 26.12
CA LYS A 6 6.21 -4.12 24.79
C LYS A 6 6.88 -3.17 23.79
N ARG A 7 7.64 -3.72 22.85
CA ARG A 7 8.30 -2.93 21.80
C ARG A 7 7.29 -2.15 20.99
N THR A 8 7.61 -0.91 20.65
CA THR A 8 6.82 -0.10 19.73
C THR A 8 6.99 -0.60 18.29
N PRO A 9 6.05 -0.31 17.37
CA PRO A 9 6.16 -0.72 15.97
C PRO A 9 7.44 -0.24 15.29
N ILE A 10 7.91 0.98 15.60
CA ILE A 10 9.15 1.53 15.05
C ILE A 10 10.39 0.81 15.59
N GLU A 11 10.43 0.45 16.87
CA GLU A 11 11.52 -0.36 17.45
C GLU A 11 11.59 -1.75 16.82
N VAL A 12 10.44 -2.36 16.51
CA VAL A 12 10.40 -3.64 15.78
C VAL A 12 10.98 -3.49 14.38
N ALA A 13 10.60 -2.43 13.66
CA ALA A 13 11.09 -2.16 12.31
C ALA A 13 12.60 -1.91 12.31
N GLN A 14 13.10 -1.03 13.19
CA GLN A 14 14.52 -0.73 13.32
C GLN A 14 15.33 -1.98 13.68
N ALA A 15 14.86 -2.80 14.62
CA ALA A 15 15.55 -4.02 15.02
C ALA A 15 15.57 -5.09 13.91
N ALA A 16 14.55 -5.16 13.06
CA ALA A 16 14.46 -6.17 12.01
C ALA A 16 15.13 -5.76 10.69
N TRP A 17 15.06 -4.48 10.33
CA TRP A 17 15.60 -3.95 9.08
C TRP A 17 17.00 -3.37 9.23
N GLY A 18 17.37 -2.89 10.42
CA GLY A 18 18.68 -2.31 10.69
C GLY A 18 18.94 -1.06 9.84
N GLU A 19 20.15 -0.96 9.29
CA GLU A 19 20.58 0.14 8.43
C GLU A 19 19.80 0.22 7.10
N GLU A 20 19.19 -0.89 6.67
CA GLU A 20 18.41 -0.97 5.42
C GLU A 20 16.93 -0.61 5.60
N LEU A 21 16.54 0.09 6.68
CA LEU A 21 15.13 0.44 6.93
C LEU A 21 14.57 1.32 5.80
N PRO A 22 13.65 0.80 4.97
CA PRO A 22 13.09 1.60 3.88
C PRO A 22 12.13 2.65 4.44
N GLY A 23 12.15 3.86 3.88
CA GLY A 23 11.29 4.96 4.35
C GLY A 23 9.79 4.64 4.36
N TRP A 24 9.32 3.79 3.44
CA TRP A 24 7.93 3.32 3.44
C TRP A 24 7.63 2.37 4.62
N VAL A 25 8.59 1.54 5.05
CA VAL A 25 8.43 0.69 6.24
C VAL A 25 8.41 1.55 7.50
N GLU A 26 9.28 2.55 7.58
CA GLU A 26 9.29 3.54 8.66
C GLU A 26 7.93 4.28 8.74
N ALA A 27 7.43 4.80 7.61
CA ALA A 27 6.14 5.48 7.57
C ALA A 27 4.99 4.57 8.06
N LEU A 28 5.01 3.29 7.66
CA LEU A 28 4.04 2.30 8.14
C LEU A 28 4.18 2.02 9.64
N ALA A 29 5.40 1.95 10.17
CA ALA A 29 5.67 1.73 11.58
C ALA A 29 5.18 2.92 12.42
N LEU A 30 5.46 4.14 11.97
CA LEU A 30 5.00 5.37 12.63
C LEU A 30 3.47 5.46 12.63
N GLU A 31 2.82 5.14 11.52
CA GLU A 31 1.35 5.10 11.45
C GLU A 31 0.76 4.05 12.40
N ALA A 32 1.34 2.85 12.44
CA ALA A 32 0.91 1.79 13.36
C ALA A 32 1.14 2.17 14.83
N GLY A 33 2.17 2.95 15.13
CA GLY A 33 2.47 3.49 16.46
C GLY A 33 1.50 4.60 16.89
N ARG A 34 1.09 5.47 15.96
CA ARG A 34 0.08 6.51 16.19
C ARG A 34 -1.34 5.96 16.33
N THR A 35 -1.63 4.86 15.65
CA THR A 35 -2.97 4.26 15.59
C THR A 35 -2.96 2.84 16.15
N SER A 36 -2.94 1.83 15.28
CA SER A 36 -2.71 0.42 15.59
C SER A 36 -2.32 -0.31 14.31
N GLY A 37 -1.74 -1.51 14.41
CA GLY A 37 -1.44 -2.32 13.22
C GLY A 37 -2.67 -2.65 12.37
N VAL A 38 -3.84 -2.84 13.00
CA VAL A 38 -5.11 -3.09 12.28
C VAL A 38 -5.56 -1.84 11.53
N ALA A 39 -5.54 -0.68 12.17
CA ALA A 39 -5.93 0.58 11.55
C ALA A 39 -4.96 0.98 10.41
N ALA A 40 -3.65 0.89 10.65
CA ALA A 40 -2.63 1.14 9.64
C ALA A 40 -2.76 0.19 8.44
N GLY A 41 -3.03 -1.10 8.71
CA GLY A 41 -3.30 -2.09 7.67
C GLY A 41 -4.52 -1.71 6.83
N ALA A 42 -5.65 -1.40 7.48
CA ALA A 42 -6.87 -1.00 6.78
C ALA A 42 -6.66 0.21 5.88
N ARG A 43 -5.88 1.20 6.34
CA ARG A 43 -5.54 2.42 5.58
C ARG A 43 -4.77 2.14 4.30
N ILE A 44 -3.95 1.09 4.26
CA ILE A 44 -3.20 0.67 3.05
C ILE A 44 -3.89 -0.48 2.28
N GLY A 45 -5.10 -0.88 2.69
CA GLY A 45 -5.86 -1.96 2.06
C GLY A 45 -5.34 -3.37 2.38
N TYR A 46 -4.69 -3.57 3.53
CA TYR A 46 -4.15 -4.85 3.99
C TYR A 46 -4.56 -5.19 5.43
N SER A 47 -4.21 -6.40 5.89
CA SER A 47 -4.49 -6.82 7.27
C SER A 47 -3.43 -6.33 8.25
N GLY A 48 -3.80 -6.18 9.53
CA GLY A 48 -2.83 -5.87 10.59
C GLY A 48 -1.76 -6.96 10.78
N ALA A 49 -2.08 -8.22 10.45
CA ALA A 49 -1.10 -9.31 10.46
C ALA A 49 -0.02 -9.11 9.38
N LEU A 50 -0.40 -8.59 8.21
CA LEU A 50 0.57 -8.24 7.17
C LEU A 50 1.48 -7.11 7.65
N VAL A 51 0.92 -6.06 8.26
CA VAL A 51 1.70 -4.96 8.84
C VAL A 51 2.75 -5.51 9.81
N SER A 52 2.34 -6.31 10.81
CA SER A 52 3.28 -6.92 11.76
C SER A 52 4.36 -7.76 11.08
N SER A 53 4.01 -8.51 10.03
CA SER A 53 4.96 -9.34 9.28
C SER A 53 5.97 -8.51 8.48
N VAL A 54 5.53 -7.38 7.93
CA VAL A 54 6.39 -6.43 7.20
C VAL A 54 7.34 -5.72 8.15
N LEU A 55 6.83 -5.20 9.28
CA LEU A 55 7.67 -4.52 10.29
C LEU A 55 8.74 -5.47 10.83
N ALA A 56 8.42 -6.76 11.01
CA ALA A 56 9.39 -7.76 11.46
C ALA A 56 10.32 -8.30 10.35
N LYS A 57 10.31 -7.75 9.12
CA LYS A 57 11.06 -8.24 7.94
C LYS A 57 10.82 -9.72 7.63
N LYS A 58 9.61 -10.24 7.92
CA LYS A 58 9.22 -11.65 7.72
C LYS A 58 8.23 -11.88 6.58
N TYR A 59 7.67 -10.82 6.02
CA TYR A 59 6.71 -10.93 4.92
C TYR A 59 7.41 -11.38 3.63
N LYS A 60 7.02 -12.54 3.09
CA LYS A 60 7.60 -13.15 1.88
C LYS A 60 6.83 -12.85 0.59
N GLY A 61 5.79 -12.02 0.67
CA GLY A 61 4.98 -11.65 -0.49
C GLY A 61 5.61 -10.52 -1.31
N ARG A 62 4.76 -9.90 -2.14
CA ARG A 62 5.13 -8.77 -3.02
C ARG A 62 5.31 -7.47 -2.23
N LEU A 63 6.50 -7.28 -1.65
CA LEU A 63 6.86 -6.07 -0.90
C LEU A 63 6.77 -4.80 -1.75
N ASP A 64 7.01 -4.90 -3.06
CA ASP A 64 6.85 -3.81 -4.01
C ASP A 64 5.41 -3.27 -4.05
N LEU A 65 4.40 -4.16 -3.99
CA LEU A 65 2.99 -3.74 -3.93
C LEU A 65 2.65 -3.06 -2.59
N VAL A 66 3.21 -3.56 -1.50
CA VAL A 66 3.01 -2.95 -0.18
C VAL A 66 3.65 -1.57 -0.15
N ALA A 67 4.86 -1.42 -0.69
CA ALA A 67 5.57 -0.16 -0.79
C ALA A 67 4.77 0.89 -1.60
N GLU A 68 4.21 0.52 -2.76
CA GLU A 68 3.38 1.44 -3.54
C GLU A 68 2.09 1.86 -2.81
N ARG A 69 1.44 0.91 -2.11
CA ARG A 69 0.24 1.19 -1.31
C ARG A 69 0.55 2.14 -0.17
N VAL A 70 1.65 1.91 0.55
CA VAL A 70 2.10 2.80 1.63
C VAL A 70 2.48 4.18 1.08
N SER A 71 3.16 4.20 -0.06
CA SER A 71 3.58 5.46 -0.71
C SER A 71 2.36 6.33 -1.02
N GLY A 72 1.30 5.76 -1.60
CA GLY A 72 0.05 6.50 -1.86
C GLY A 72 -0.70 6.89 -0.60
N ALA A 73 -0.99 5.93 0.28
CA ALA A 73 -1.90 6.13 1.40
C ALA A 73 -1.29 6.91 2.58
N LEU A 74 0.03 6.84 2.79
CA LEU A 74 0.72 7.40 3.95
C LEU A 74 1.78 8.45 3.60
N MET A 75 2.35 8.42 2.38
CA MET A 75 3.46 9.30 1.99
C MET A 75 3.09 10.32 0.91
N GLY A 76 1.83 10.33 0.44
CA GLY A 76 1.33 11.32 -0.50
C GLY A 76 1.75 11.10 -1.96
N ALA A 77 2.19 9.91 -2.34
CA ALA A 77 2.51 9.62 -3.73
C ALA A 77 1.25 9.68 -4.62
N THR A 78 1.30 10.49 -5.66
CA THR A 78 0.23 10.65 -6.66
C THR A 78 0.65 10.12 -8.02
N VAL A 79 -0.34 9.90 -8.90
CA VAL A 79 -0.17 9.55 -10.31
C VAL A 79 -1.22 10.27 -11.14
N ASP A 80 -0.89 10.56 -12.39
CA ASP A 80 -1.82 11.17 -13.34
C ASP A 80 -2.66 10.09 -14.04
N CYS A 81 -3.89 9.92 -13.56
CA CYS A 81 -4.83 9.01 -14.20
C CYS A 81 -5.45 9.68 -15.44
N PRO A 82 -5.40 9.05 -16.63
CA PRO A 82 -5.99 9.62 -17.84
C PRO A 82 -7.52 9.80 -17.78
N VAL A 83 -8.18 9.22 -16.77
CA VAL A 83 -9.63 9.31 -16.59
C VAL A 83 -10.03 10.15 -15.37
N LEU A 84 -9.24 10.13 -14.30
CA LEU A 84 -9.58 10.78 -13.03
C LEU A 84 -8.71 12.00 -12.70
N GLY A 85 -7.70 12.32 -13.52
CA GLY A 85 -6.69 13.32 -13.20
C GLY A 85 -5.71 12.82 -12.14
N GLU A 86 -5.12 13.75 -11.40
CA GLU A 86 -4.20 13.42 -10.30
C GLU A 86 -4.93 12.66 -9.18
N ILE A 87 -4.47 11.46 -8.86
CA ILE A 87 -5.00 10.63 -7.77
C ILE A 87 -3.88 9.99 -6.97
N ALA A 88 -4.15 9.65 -5.71
CA ALA A 88 -3.21 8.90 -4.88
C ALA A 88 -2.91 7.51 -5.48
N ARG A 89 -1.67 7.02 -5.32
CA ARG A 89 -1.20 5.78 -5.93
C ARG A 89 -1.98 4.55 -5.47
N ASP A 90 -2.34 4.48 -4.20
CA ASP A 90 -3.17 3.42 -3.62
C ASP A 90 -4.57 3.38 -4.25
N ARG A 91 -5.20 4.54 -4.46
CA ARG A 91 -6.46 4.64 -5.21
C ARG A 91 -6.31 4.15 -6.65
N CYS A 92 -5.22 4.51 -7.34
CA CYS A 92 -4.93 3.98 -8.67
C CYS A 92 -4.91 2.45 -8.69
N LEU A 93 -4.25 1.83 -7.70
CA LEU A 93 -4.21 0.37 -7.56
C LEU A 93 -5.58 -0.26 -7.24
N ASP A 94 -6.47 0.46 -6.57
CA ASP A 94 -7.85 0.00 -6.32
C ASP A 94 -8.72 0.08 -7.58
N GLU A 95 -8.59 1.15 -8.37
CA GLU A 95 -9.30 1.28 -9.65
C GLU A 95 -8.89 0.19 -10.65
N GLN A 96 -7.61 -0.21 -10.64
CA GLN A 96 -7.12 -1.31 -11.48
C GLN A 96 -7.75 -2.67 -11.14
N LYS A 97 -8.06 -2.91 -9.86
CA LYS A 97 -8.70 -4.17 -9.39
C LYS A 97 -10.17 -4.25 -9.79
N CYS A 98 -10.80 -3.12 -10.10
CA CYS A 98 -12.21 -3.08 -10.45
C CYS A 98 -12.47 -3.81 -11.78
N GLY A 99 -13.52 -4.64 -11.79
CA GLY A 99 -14.01 -5.33 -12.98
C GLY A 99 -14.76 -4.40 -13.93
N PHE A 100 -15.13 -4.94 -15.09
CA PHE A 100 -15.95 -4.21 -16.06
C PHE A 100 -17.35 -3.96 -15.50
N SER A 101 -17.86 -2.74 -15.68
CA SER A 101 -19.21 -2.35 -15.29
C SER A 101 -19.77 -1.31 -16.26
N THR A 102 -21.02 -1.51 -16.67
CA THR A 102 -21.80 -0.60 -17.54
C THR A 102 -22.63 0.39 -16.74
N SER A 103 -22.71 0.25 -15.42
CA SER A 103 -23.49 1.13 -14.54
C SER A 103 -22.96 2.56 -14.48
N SER A 104 -21.73 2.80 -14.96
CA SER A 104 -21.12 4.13 -15.05
C SER A 104 -20.19 4.24 -16.25
N SER A 105 -20.36 5.30 -17.03
CA SER A 105 -19.47 5.63 -18.15
C SER A 105 -18.03 5.85 -17.69
N VAL A 106 -17.84 6.43 -16.50
CA VAL A 106 -16.51 6.61 -15.87
C VAL A 106 -15.86 5.26 -15.58
N ARG A 107 -16.61 4.31 -15.00
CA ARG A 107 -16.12 2.94 -14.72
C ARG A 107 -15.73 2.20 -16.00
N THR A 108 -16.51 2.34 -17.06
CA THR A 108 -16.15 1.79 -18.39
C THR A 108 -14.86 2.41 -18.93
N ARG A 109 -14.70 3.75 -18.85
CA ARG A 109 -13.46 4.43 -19.28
C ARG A 109 -12.24 3.99 -18.47
N LEU A 110 -12.37 3.91 -17.14
CA LEU A 110 -11.32 3.43 -16.23
C LEU A 110 -10.87 2.01 -16.56
N TYR A 111 -11.83 1.10 -16.72
CA TYR A 111 -11.56 -0.30 -17.04
C TYR A 111 -10.74 -0.43 -18.32
N ARG A 112 -11.13 0.32 -19.37
CA ARG A 112 -10.43 0.35 -20.67
C ARG A 112 -9.05 0.98 -20.55
N ALA A 113 -8.94 2.15 -19.92
CA ALA A 113 -7.66 2.85 -19.77
C ALA A 113 -6.63 1.99 -19.01
N CYS A 114 -7.03 1.36 -17.90
CA CYS A 114 -6.13 0.50 -17.12
C CYS A 114 -5.65 -0.73 -17.91
N ARG A 115 -6.39 -1.20 -18.91
CA ARG A 115 -6.05 -2.39 -19.71
C ARG A 115 -5.56 -2.05 -21.12
N GLY A 116 -5.50 -0.76 -21.47
CA GLY A 116 -5.16 -0.26 -22.79
C GLY A 116 -3.77 0.36 -22.89
N GLY A 117 -2.84 -0.01 -22.01
CA GLY A 117 -1.45 0.48 -22.04
C GLY A 117 -1.13 1.65 -21.11
N CYS A 118 -1.95 1.89 -20.07
CA CYS A 118 -1.62 2.86 -19.03
C CYS A 118 -0.27 2.52 -18.35
N GLU A 119 0.66 3.48 -18.31
CA GLU A 119 2.01 3.33 -17.75
C GLU A 119 2.01 2.97 -16.26
N HIS A 120 0.97 3.38 -15.56
CA HIS A 120 0.77 3.13 -14.13
C HIS A 120 0.08 1.79 -13.85
N SER A 121 -0.41 1.12 -14.89
CA SER A 121 -1.13 -0.14 -14.77
C SER A 121 -0.19 -1.30 -14.49
N ARG A 122 -0.60 -2.12 -13.53
CA ARG A 122 0.08 -3.38 -13.17
C ARG A 122 -0.69 -4.59 -13.67
N ILE A 123 -1.80 -4.38 -14.36
CA ILE A 123 -2.55 -5.42 -15.03
C ILE A 123 -1.77 -5.72 -16.30
N GLY A 124 -0.98 -6.79 -16.30
CA GLY A 124 -0.22 -7.21 -17.48
C GLY A 124 -1.15 -7.14 -18.69
N SER A 125 -0.75 -6.37 -19.71
CA SER A 125 -1.54 -6.19 -20.92
C SER A 125 -1.82 -7.58 -21.47
N LYS A 126 -3.08 -8.04 -21.35
CA LYS A 126 -3.46 -9.20 -22.13
C LYS A 126 -3.45 -8.71 -23.59
N PRO A 127 -2.64 -9.30 -24.47
CA PRO A 127 -2.62 -8.92 -25.88
C PRO A 127 -4.02 -9.06 -26.50
#